data_AF-A0A2V4BX02-F1
#
_entry.id   AF-A0A2V4BX02-F1
#
_cell.length_a   1.000
_cell.length_b   1.000
_cell.length_c   1.000
_cell.angle_alpha   90.00
_cell.angle_beta   90.00
_cell.angle_gamma   90.00
#
_symmetry.space_group_name_H-M   'P 1'
#
loop_
_entity.id
_entity.type
_entity.pdbx_description
1 polymer ?
#
loop_
_entity_poly.entity_id
_entity_poly.type
_entity_poly.pdbx_seq_one_letter_code
_entity_poly.pdbx_strand_id
1 'polypeptide(L)'
;MDKLVRSIKFPMFFDPERLKKDVYKIIDKNWTNHYNTNDYSGKWTSIALMSQNGKSDSIFALPSGDEKLVPTEILESCTYFQEILDSFLFEKTAVRLLKLDVGAEIKPHTDNCLGYEDGCFRLHIPIITNSKVEFILDGNRLIMNEGECWYIDANFIHSVANRGAQDRIHLVLDGIRNEWTDHLFFKEADQNDFVRPATEVSENEKQLMIAELKRMNPPNLDAILKDLE
;
A
#
# COMPACT_ATOMS: atom_id res chain seq x y z
N MET A 1 7.56 22.25 7.84
CA MET A 1 7.99 20.86 7.56
C MET A 1 6.79 20.00 7.93
N ASP A 2 6.26 19.24 6.98
CA ASP A 2 5.07 18.43 7.23
C ASP A 2 5.37 17.37 8.30
N LYS A 3 4.45 17.24 9.27
CA LYS A 3 4.57 16.33 10.42
C LYS A 3 4.00 14.93 10.15
N LEU A 4 3.42 14.69 8.96
CA LEU A 4 2.81 13.42 8.63
C LEU A 4 3.72 12.22 8.93
N VAL A 5 3.13 11.14 9.43
CA VAL A 5 3.87 9.90 9.72
C VAL A 5 4.26 9.20 8.42
N ARG A 6 5.56 9.11 8.13
CA ARG A 6 6.05 8.43 6.91
C ARG A 6 5.95 6.92 7.02
N SER A 7 6.31 6.36 8.17
CA SER A 7 6.33 4.90 8.36
C SER A 7 6.20 4.53 9.82
N ILE A 8 5.60 3.38 10.09
CA ILE A 8 5.56 2.76 11.42
C ILE A 8 6.04 1.32 11.29
N LYS A 9 6.92 0.90 12.20
CA LYS A 9 7.15 -0.53 12.49
C LYS A 9 6.28 -0.89 13.69
N PHE A 10 5.23 -1.66 13.47
CA PHE A 10 4.37 -2.07 14.57
C PHE A 10 5.09 -3.07 15.48
N PRO A 11 4.77 -3.12 16.79
CA PRO A 11 5.27 -4.11 17.72
C PRO A 11 4.59 -5.48 17.53
N MET A 12 4.45 -5.91 16.28
CA MET A 12 3.89 -7.18 15.85
C MET A 12 4.96 -7.97 15.11
N PHE A 13 4.98 -9.28 15.34
CA PHE A 13 5.92 -10.18 14.67
C PHE A 13 5.20 -11.47 14.26
N PHE A 14 5.40 -11.87 13.02
CA PHE A 14 4.86 -13.08 12.41
C PHE A 14 5.97 -14.08 12.16
N ASP A 15 5.69 -15.37 12.33
CA ASP A 15 6.66 -16.45 12.20
C ASP A 15 7.18 -16.55 10.74
N PRO A 16 8.46 -16.24 10.47
CA PRO A 16 8.99 -16.24 9.11
C PRO A 16 8.92 -17.61 8.42
N GLU A 17 9.09 -18.70 9.17
CA GLU A 17 9.10 -20.05 8.60
C GLU A 17 7.68 -20.49 8.23
N ARG A 18 6.68 -20.11 9.03
CA ARG A 18 5.27 -20.33 8.67
C ARG A 18 4.86 -19.47 7.47
N LEU A 19 5.32 -18.21 7.38
CA LEU A 19 5.09 -17.35 6.22
C LEU A 19 5.68 -17.98 4.93
N LYS A 20 6.96 -18.37 4.97
CA LYS A 20 7.64 -19.01 3.83
C LYS A 20 6.96 -20.32 3.44
N LYS A 21 6.53 -21.12 4.42
CA LYS A 21 5.80 -22.38 4.16
C LYS A 21 4.54 -22.15 3.33
N ASP A 22 3.79 -21.08 3.60
CA ASP A 22 2.62 -20.74 2.78
C ASP A 22 3.01 -20.20 1.40
N VAL A 23 4.03 -19.33 1.30
CA VAL A 23 4.55 -18.88 0.00
C VAL A 23 4.95 -20.06 -0.88
N TYR A 24 5.67 -21.04 -0.35
CA TYR A 24 6.15 -22.18 -1.13
C TYR A 24 5.04 -23.09 -1.65
N LYS A 25 3.84 -23.08 -1.05
CA LYS A 25 2.68 -23.81 -1.61
C LYS A 25 2.16 -23.19 -2.91
N ILE A 26 2.42 -21.91 -3.11
CA ILE A 26 1.87 -21.12 -4.22
C ILE A 26 2.96 -20.52 -5.13
N ILE A 27 4.24 -20.84 -4.89
CA ILE A 27 5.36 -20.25 -5.63
C ILE A 27 5.31 -20.63 -7.12
N ASP A 28 4.85 -21.83 -7.45
CA ASP A 28 4.71 -22.35 -8.82
C ASP A 28 3.36 -21.97 -9.48
N LYS A 29 2.54 -21.13 -8.82
CA LYS A 29 1.28 -20.63 -9.39
C LYS A 29 1.55 -19.48 -10.36
N ASN A 30 0.49 -18.99 -10.99
CA ASN A 30 0.59 -17.90 -11.95
C ASN A 30 0.78 -16.56 -11.24
N TRP A 31 2.02 -16.09 -11.19
CA TRP A 31 2.34 -14.73 -10.76
C TRP A 31 2.22 -13.76 -11.94
N THR A 32 1.31 -12.80 -11.83
CA THR A 32 1.04 -11.80 -12.87
C THR A 32 2.08 -10.69 -12.81
N ASN A 33 2.61 -10.25 -13.95
CA ASN A 33 3.49 -9.07 -14.01
C ASN A 33 2.75 -7.84 -13.48
N HIS A 34 3.45 -7.01 -12.72
CA HIS A 34 2.86 -5.78 -12.21
C HIS A 34 2.46 -4.85 -13.36
N TYR A 35 1.28 -4.23 -13.25
CA TYR A 35 0.67 -3.44 -14.32
C TYR A 35 1.41 -2.12 -14.63
N ASN A 36 2.12 -1.56 -13.64
CA ASN A 36 2.94 -0.34 -13.76
C ASN A 36 4.28 -0.58 -14.49
N THR A 37 4.23 -1.03 -15.74
CA THR A 37 5.42 -1.43 -16.53
C THR A 37 6.45 -0.31 -16.76
N ASN A 38 6.07 0.97 -16.65
CA ASN A 38 7.00 2.10 -16.78
C ASN A 38 7.81 2.37 -15.51
N ASP A 39 7.31 1.91 -14.35
CA ASP A 39 7.82 2.29 -13.03
C ASP A 39 8.80 1.27 -12.46
N TYR A 40 9.18 0.24 -13.23
CA TYR A 40 10.19 -0.73 -12.79
C TYR A 40 11.14 -1.16 -13.91
N SER A 41 12.28 -1.71 -13.52
CA SER A 41 13.18 -2.48 -14.37
C SER A 41 13.40 -3.87 -13.77
N GLY A 42 13.66 -4.88 -14.62
CA GLY A 42 13.68 -6.27 -14.20
C GLY A 42 12.27 -6.87 -14.07
N LYS A 43 12.06 -7.81 -13.15
CA LYS A 43 10.79 -8.52 -12.98
C LYS A 43 10.15 -8.21 -11.62
N TRP A 44 8.96 -7.63 -11.68
CA TRP A 44 8.08 -7.38 -10.55
C TRP A 44 6.74 -8.05 -10.80
N THR A 45 6.37 -9.00 -9.95
CA THR A 45 5.17 -9.81 -10.10
C THR A 45 4.31 -9.81 -8.84
N SER A 46 3.02 -10.04 -9.01
CA SER A 46 2.03 -10.09 -7.94
C SER A 46 1.16 -11.34 -8.08
N ILE A 47 0.67 -11.83 -6.95
CA ILE A 47 -0.38 -12.83 -6.89
C ILE A 47 -1.38 -12.44 -5.80
N ALA A 48 -2.67 -12.39 -6.14
CA ALA A 48 -3.72 -11.99 -5.22
C ALA A 48 -4.11 -13.15 -4.31
N LEU A 49 -4.21 -12.89 -3.00
CA LEU A 49 -4.77 -13.84 -2.03
C LEU A 49 -6.27 -13.60 -1.85
N MET A 50 -6.74 -12.36 -2.04
CA MET A 50 -8.16 -12.00 -2.13
C MET A 50 -8.38 -11.09 -3.34
N SER A 51 -9.47 -11.30 -4.07
CA SER A 51 -9.89 -10.48 -5.21
C SER A 51 -11.42 -10.48 -5.37
N GLN A 52 -11.99 -9.56 -6.14
CA GLN A 52 -13.45 -9.49 -6.34
C GLN A 52 -14.02 -10.75 -7.00
N ASN A 53 -13.28 -11.33 -7.95
CA ASN A 53 -13.70 -12.53 -8.69
C ASN A 53 -13.14 -13.85 -8.11
N GLY A 54 -12.44 -13.79 -6.97
CA GLY A 54 -11.81 -14.95 -6.35
C GLY A 54 -10.74 -15.61 -7.23
N LYS A 55 -10.11 -14.86 -8.14
CA LYS A 55 -8.98 -15.32 -8.98
C LYS A 55 -7.66 -14.71 -8.53
N SER A 56 -6.62 -15.53 -8.47
CA SER A 56 -5.28 -15.12 -8.03
C SER A 56 -4.49 -14.25 -9.03
N ASP A 57 -4.89 -14.23 -10.30
CA ASP A 57 -4.30 -13.38 -11.35
C ASP A 57 -4.88 -11.96 -11.39
N SER A 58 -5.99 -11.71 -10.68
CA SER A 58 -6.63 -10.40 -10.49
C SER A 58 -5.87 -9.53 -9.49
N ILE A 59 -4.80 -8.87 -9.95
CA ILE A 59 -3.87 -8.13 -9.09
C ILE A 59 -4.18 -6.63 -8.91
N PHE A 60 -5.33 -6.15 -9.37
CA PHE A 60 -5.68 -4.72 -9.28
C PHE A 60 -5.90 -4.29 -7.83
N ALA A 61 -5.29 -3.16 -7.43
CA ALA A 61 -5.34 -2.64 -6.07
C ALA A 61 -6.63 -1.88 -5.73
N LEU A 62 -7.38 -1.45 -6.75
CA LEU A 62 -8.64 -0.73 -6.56
C LEU A 62 -9.82 -1.59 -7.00
N PRO A 63 -10.77 -1.90 -6.10
CA PRO A 63 -12.01 -2.55 -6.48
C PRO A 63 -12.77 -1.66 -7.48
N SER A 64 -13.21 -2.24 -8.59
CA SER A 64 -14.11 -1.56 -9.51
C SER A 64 -15.54 -1.71 -8.97
N GLY A 65 -15.98 -0.76 -8.13
CA GLY A 65 -17.32 -0.76 -7.52
C GLY A 65 -17.38 -1.40 -6.12
N ASP A 66 -18.61 -1.60 -5.61
CA ASP A 66 -18.90 -1.99 -4.22
C ASP A 66 -18.73 -3.51 -3.93
N GLU A 67 -18.12 -4.27 -4.84
CA GLU A 67 -17.97 -5.71 -4.65
C GLU A 67 -16.91 -6.04 -3.59
N LYS A 68 -17.31 -6.84 -2.60
CA LYS A 68 -16.43 -7.29 -1.52
C LYS A 68 -15.35 -8.23 -2.05
N LEU A 69 -14.16 -8.13 -1.48
CA LEU A 69 -13.10 -9.10 -1.70
C LEU A 69 -13.49 -10.49 -1.17
N VAL A 70 -13.22 -11.51 -1.97
CA VAL A 70 -13.35 -12.91 -1.57
C VAL A 70 -12.00 -13.62 -1.63
N PRO A 71 -11.78 -14.67 -0.82
CA PRO A 71 -10.63 -15.54 -0.95
C PRO A 71 -10.44 -16.05 -2.38
N THR A 72 -9.19 -16.03 -2.86
CA THR A 72 -8.84 -16.66 -4.13
C THR A 72 -8.65 -18.17 -3.99
N GLU A 73 -8.61 -18.88 -5.11
CA GLU A 73 -8.42 -20.33 -5.16
C GLU A 73 -7.09 -20.81 -4.55
N ILE A 74 -6.11 -19.92 -4.36
CA ILE A 74 -4.82 -20.28 -3.78
C ILE A 74 -4.77 -20.13 -2.24
N LEU A 75 -5.64 -19.27 -1.68
CA LEU A 75 -5.61 -18.93 -0.25
C LEU A 75 -6.03 -20.11 0.63
N GLU A 76 -6.89 -21.00 0.14
CA GLU A 76 -7.35 -22.22 0.85
C GLU A 76 -6.17 -23.06 1.36
N SER A 77 -5.08 -23.14 0.58
CA SER A 77 -3.88 -23.90 0.96
C SER A 77 -2.97 -23.16 1.95
N CYS A 78 -3.14 -21.85 2.12
CA CYS A 78 -2.25 -20.96 2.90
C CYS A 78 -2.85 -20.64 4.27
N THR A 79 -2.78 -21.60 5.19
CA THR A 79 -3.43 -21.53 6.50
C THR A 79 -2.88 -20.43 7.42
N TYR A 80 -1.59 -20.10 7.34
CA TYR A 80 -1.01 -19.04 8.16
C TYR A 80 -1.35 -17.65 7.61
N PHE A 81 -1.42 -17.50 6.29
CA PHE A 81 -2.00 -16.27 5.73
C PHE A 81 -3.44 -16.08 6.17
N GLN A 82 -4.28 -17.12 6.18
CA GLN A 82 -5.64 -17.02 6.72
C GLN A 82 -5.65 -16.54 8.18
N GLU A 83 -4.85 -17.14 9.06
CA GLU A 83 -4.71 -16.72 10.47
C GLU A 83 -4.31 -15.24 10.61
N ILE A 84 -3.35 -14.77 9.80
CA ILE A 84 -2.92 -13.37 9.78
C ILE A 84 -4.06 -12.46 9.32
N LEU A 85 -4.75 -12.81 8.23
CA LEU A 85 -5.85 -12.00 7.69
C LEU A 85 -7.02 -11.89 8.67
N ASP A 86 -7.34 -12.96 9.39
CA ASP A 86 -8.38 -13.00 10.41
C ASP A 86 -8.01 -12.15 11.64
N SER A 87 -6.72 -12.00 11.94
CA SER A 87 -6.25 -11.17 13.05
C SER A 87 -6.38 -9.65 12.79
N PHE A 88 -6.46 -9.24 11.52
CA PHE A 88 -6.60 -7.84 11.13
C PHE A 88 -8.08 -7.45 11.01
N LEU A 89 -8.57 -6.64 11.97
CA LEU A 89 -9.98 -6.28 12.10
C LEU A 89 -10.36 -5.00 11.35
N PHE A 90 -9.92 -4.89 10.10
CA PHE A 90 -10.28 -3.81 9.19
C PHE A 90 -10.79 -4.36 7.85
N GLU A 91 -11.52 -3.50 7.14
CA GLU A 91 -11.97 -3.79 5.79
C GLU A 91 -10.79 -3.76 4.82
N LYS A 92 -10.52 -4.91 4.20
CA LYS A 92 -9.39 -5.12 3.28
C LYS A 92 -9.84 -4.75 1.87
N THR A 93 -9.11 -3.85 1.22
CA THR A 93 -9.37 -3.40 -0.16
C THR A 93 -8.46 -4.07 -1.17
N ALA A 94 -7.32 -4.60 -0.72
CA ALA A 94 -6.50 -5.54 -1.50
C ALA A 94 -5.64 -6.43 -0.59
N VAL A 95 -5.43 -7.69 -0.98
CA VAL A 95 -4.56 -8.64 -0.28
C VAL A 95 -3.74 -9.43 -1.30
N ARG A 96 -2.43 -9.22 -1.31
CA ARG A 96 -1.55 -9.79 -2.34
C ARG A 96 -0.12 -10.04 -1.85
N LEU A 97 0.57 -10.94 -2.53
CA LEU A 97 2.02 -11.05 -2.40
C LEU A 97 2.68 -10.27 -3.54
N LEU A 98 3.68 -9.46 -3.20
CA LEU A 98 4.50 -8.74 -4.18
C LEU A 98 5.92 -9.31 -4.18
N LYS A 99 6.32 -9.87 -5.33
CA LYS A 99 7.64 -10.44 -5.58
C LYS A 99 8.46 -9.53 -6.49
N LEU A 100 9.61 -9.09 -5.99
CA LEU A 100 10.62 -8.35 -6.75
C LEU A 100 11.86 -9.24 -6.94
N ASP A 101 12.12 -9.64 -8.18
CA ASP A 101 13.21 -10.56 -8.49
C ASP A 101 14.58 -9.92 -8.20
N VAL A 102 15.60 -10.76 -8.07
CA VAL A 102 17.01 -10.32 -7.97
C VAL A 102 17.36 -9.33 -9.09
N GLY A 103 17.95 -8.20 -8.71
CA GLY A 103 18.40 -7.16 -9.64
C GLY A 103 17.30 -6.22 -10.13
N ALA A 104 16.02 -6.51 -9.86
CA ALA A 104 14.91 -5.65 -10.25
C ALA A 104 14.82 -4.40 -9.35
N GLU A 105 14.27 -3.34 -9.92
CA GLU A 105 14.05 -2.07 -9.23
C GLU A 105 12.67 -1.50 -9.55
N ILE A 106 12.06 -0.87 -8.56
CA ILE A 106 10.88 -0.02 -8.68
C ILE A 106 11.39 1.41 -8.52
N LYS A 107 11.22 2.21 -9.57
CA LYS A 107 11.69 3.59 -9.68
C LYS A 107 10.98 4.49 -8.65
N PRO A 108 11.56 5.64 -8.31
CA PRO A 108 10.90 6.63 -7.46
C PRO A 108 9.53 7.03 -8.03
N HIS A 109 8.48 6.83 -7.23
CA HIS A 109 7.11 7.20 -7.55
C HIS A 109 6.34 7.54 -6.27
N THR A 110 5.14 8.08 -6.45
CA THR A 110 4.14 8.25 -5.39
C THR A 110 2.92 7.42 -5.79
N ASP A 111 2.31 6.77 -4.81
CA ASP A 111 0.97 6.25 -4.98
C ASP A 111 -0.04 7.36 -4.64
N ASN A 112 -1.30 7.18 -5.03
CA ASN A 112 -2.37 8.11 -4.68
C ASN A 112 -3.27 7.46 -3.62
N CYS A 113 -3.61 8.23 -2.58
CA CYS A 113 -4.59 7.86 -1.56
C CYS A 113 -4.21 6.55 -0.85
N LEU A 114 -3.04 6.51 -0.23
CA LEU A 114 -2.60 5.38 0.62
C LEU A 114 -1.97 5.85 1.95
N GLY A 115 -2.10 7.13 2.26
CA GLY A 115 -1.74 7.69 3.56
C GLY A 115 -2.87 7.46 4.58
N TYR A 116 -2.52 7.26 5.85
CA TYR A 116 -3.49 7.02 6.92
C TYR A 116 -4.41 8.23 7.14
N GLU A 117 -3.91 9.41 6.81
CA GLU A 117 -4.63 10.68 6.73
C GLU A 117 -5.69 10.74 5.62
N ASP A 118 -5.65 9.81 4.65
CA ASP A 118 -6.66 9.67 3.57
C ASP A 118 -7.79 8.71 3.93
N GLY A 119 -7.76 8.12 5.13
CA GLY A 119 -8.73 7.11 5.54
C GLY A 119 -8.46 5.71 5.00
N CYS A 120 -7.28 5.47 4.44
CA CYS A 120 -6.82 4.17 3.95
C CYS A 120 -5.34 3.96 4.29
N PHE A 121 -4.81 2.76 4.10
CA PHE A 121 -3.39 2.49 4.38
C PHE A 121 -2.91 1.22 3.70
N ARG A 122 -1.59 1.08 3.63
CA ARG A 122 -0.91 -0.13 3.16
C ARG A 122 0.00 -0.69 4.26
N LEU A 123 -0.18 -1.97 4.58
CA LEU A 123 0.73 -2.73 5.41
C LEU A 123 1.63 -3.63 4.57
N HIS A 124 2.88 -3.77 5.02
CA HIS A 124 3.87 -4.69 4.49
C HIS A 124 4.34 -5.64 5.58
N ILE A 125 4.28 -6.94 5.29
CA ILE A 125 4.89 -8.00 6.09
C ILE A 125 5.95 -8.69 5.23
N PRO A 126 7.26 -8.44 5.46
CA PRO A 126 8.32 -9.10 4.70
C PRO A 126 8.34 -10.61 5.00
N ILE A 127 8.36 -11.42 3.95
CA ILE A 127 8.41 -12.90 4.06
C ILE A 127 9.79 -13.42 3.66
N ILE A 128 10.27 -12.95 2.52
CA ILE A 128 11.63 -13.17 2.03
C ILE A 128 12.20 -11.79 1.72
N THR A 129 13.30 -11.43 2.37
CA THR A 129 13.97 -10.13 2.18
C THR A 129 15.46 -10.30 2.44
N ASN A 130 16.29 -9.30 2.16
CA ASN A 130 17.72 -9.38 2.40
C ASN A 130 18.32 -7.99 2.70
N SER A 131 19.52 -7.96 3.28
CA SER A 131 20.19 -6.71 3.67
C SER A 131 20.61 -5.80 2.51
N LYS A 132 20.48 -6.27 1.27
CA LYS A 132 20.74 -5.53 0.04
C LYS A 132 19.45 -5.06 -0.65
N VAL A 133 18.29 -5.26 -0.03
CA VAL A 133 17.06 -4.56 -0.43
C VAL A 133 17.17 -3.11 0.04
N GLU A 134 16.98 -2.20 -0.91
CA GLU A 134 16.98 -0.75 -0.69
C GLU A 134 15.54 -0.25 -0.85
N PHE A 135 14.80 -0.22 0.25
CA PHE A 135 13.51 0.47 0.29
C PHE A 135 13.78 1.90 0.74
N ILE A 136 13.57 2.87 -0.14
CA ILE A 136 13.71 4.30 0.16
C ILE A 136 12.32 4.92 0.23
N LEU A 137 12.04 5.65 1.31
CA LEU A 137 10.81 6.40 1.53
C LEU A 137 11.16 7.80 2.03
N ASP A 138 10.70 8.83 1.32
CA ASP A 138 10.97 10.24 1.66
C ASP A 138 12.46 10.50 1.91
N GLY A 139 13.32 9.93 1.05
CA GLY A 139 14.78 10.00 1.13
C GLY A 139 15.45 9.11 2.20
N ASN A 140 14.67 8.40 3.02
CA ASN A 140 15.19 7.56 4.11
C ASN A 140 15.11 6.08 3.76
N ARG A 141 16.17 5.33 4.08
CA ARG A 141 16.19 3.87 3.87
C ARG A 141 15.48 3.15 5.01
N LEU A 142 14.45 2.37 4.67
CA LEU A 142 13.78 1.45 5.59
C LEU A 142 14.43 0.07 5.53
N ILE A 143 14.68 -0.53 6.70
CA ILE A 143 15.18 -1.90 6.84
C ILE A 143 14.05 -2.74 7.42
N MET A 144 13.38 -3.50 6.55
CA MET A 144 12.24 -4.34 6.91
C MET A 144 12.70 -5.79 6.95
N ASN A 145 12.74 -6.38 8.14
CA ASN A 145 13.16 -7.77 8.35
C ASN A 145 11.99 -8.74 8.23
N GLU A 146 12.29 -10.01 7.98
CA GLU A 146 11.29 -11.07 7.87
C GLU A 146 10.40 -11.12 9.12
N GLY A 147 9.10 -11.24 8.92
CA GLY A 147 8.11 -11.34 10.00
C GLY A 147 7.69 -10.02 10.63
N GLU A 148 8.37 -8.90 10.35
CA GLU A 148 7.96 -7.59 10.87
C GLU A 148 6.68 -7.08 10.19
N CYS A 149 5.94 -6.19 10.85
CA CYS A 149 4.78 -5.50 10.28
C CYS A 149 5.06 -4.02 10.14
N TRP A 150 4.86 -3.47 8.95
CA TRP A 150 5.17 -2.08 8.66
C TRP A 150 4.02 -1.39 7.95
N TYR A 151 3.73 -0.16 8.39
CA TYR A 151 3.02 0.83 7.58
C TYR A 151 4.04 1.70 6.85
N ILE A 152 3.74 2.02 5.60
CA ILE A 152 4.39 3.09 4.84
C ILE A 152 3.33 4.03 4.30
N ASP A 153 3.59 5.33 4.35
CA ASP A 153 2.81 6.31 3.65
C ASP A 153 3.30 6.42 2.20
N ALA A 154 2.59 5.75 1.30
CA ALA A 154 2.94 5.70 -0.12
C ALA A 154 2.59 7.01 -0.87
N ASN A 155 1.98 8.01 -0.21
CA ASN A 155 1.82 9.36 -0.75
C ASN A 155 3.17 10.07 -0.90
N PHE A 156 4.17 9.69 -0.09
CA PHE A 156 5.53 10.18 -0.22
C PHE A 156 6.32 9.41 -1.28
N ILE A 157 7.30 10.08 -1.89
CA ILE A 157 8.15 9.46 -2.90
C ILE A 157 8.85 8.24 -2.29
N HIS A 158 8.69 7.11 -2.96
CA HIS A 158 9.31 5.86 -2.55
C HIS A 158 9.82 5.05 -3.74
N SER A 159 10.81 4.20 -3.47
CA SER A 159 11.46 3.33 -4.45
C SER A 159 11.96 2.05 -3.77
N VAL A 160 12.09 0.97 -4.53
CA VAL A 160 12.61 -0.30 -4.01
C VAL A 160 13.60 -0.89 -5.00
N ALA A 161 14.82 -1.21 -4.58
CA ALA A 161 15.75 -1.97 -5.39
C ALA A 161 16.17 -3.27 -4.68
N ASN A 162 16.08 -4.41 -5.37
CA ASN A 162 16.60 -5.66 -4.85
C ASN A 162 18.03 -5.90 -5.37
N ARG A 163 19.03 -5.43 -4.63
CA ARG A 163 20.45 -5.60 -4.98
C ARG A 163 21.08 -6.86 -4.34
N GLY A 164 20.24 -7.77 -3.84
CA GLY A 164 20.67 -9.00 -3.19
C GLY A 164 20.91 -10.16 -4.14
N ALA A 165 21.00 -11.36 -3.57
CA ALA A 165 21.13 -12.63 -4.31
C ALA A 165 19.87 -13.51 -4.21
N GLN A 166 18.82 -13.01 -3.56
CA GLN A 166 17.53 -13.70 -3.43
C GLN A 166 16.38 -12.75 -3.74
N ASP A 167 15.29 -13.31 -4.27
CA ASP A 167 14.08 -12.57 -4.54
C ASP A 167 13.49 -11.98 -3.25
N ARG A 168 12.78 -10.86 -3.36
CA ARG A 168 12.10 -10.22 -2.24
C ARG A 168 10.61 -10.46 -2.36
N ILE A 169 9.97 -11.01 -1.34
CA ILE A 169 8.52 -11.28 -1.29
C ILE A 169 7.95 -10.69 0.00
N HIS A 170 6.97 -9.79 -0.14
CA HIS A 170 6.20 -9.25 0.98
C HIS A 170 4.72 -9.60 0.80
N LEU A 171 4.04 -9.91 1.90
CA LEU A 171 2.59 -9.81 2.00
C LEU A 171 2.21 -8.34 2.13
N VAL A 172 1.26 -7.90 1.31
CA VAL A 172 0.77 -6.52 1.25
C VAL A 172 -0.73 -6.51 1.46
N LEU A 173 -1.17 -5.69 2.41
CA LEU A 173 -2.56 -5.51 2.80
C LEU A 173 -2.92 -4.05 2.63
N ASP A 174 -3.87 -3.75 1.76
CA ASP A 174 -4.49 -2.43 1.68
C ASP A 174 -5.81 -2.47 2.45
N GLY A 175 -6.10 -1.42 3.22
CA GLY A 175 -7.28 -1.39 4.09
C GLY A 175 -7.85 0.00 4.30
N ILE A 176 -9.10 0.03 4.78
CA ILE A 176 -9.81 1.25 5.18
C ILE A 176 -9.62 1.49 6.67
N ARG A 177 -9.32 2.73 7.03
CA ARG A 177 -9.19 3.20 8.39
C ARG A 177 -10.50 3.02 9.15
N ASN A 178 -10.41 2.47 10.35
CA ASN A 178 -11.51 2.31 11.29
C ASN A 178 -11.02 2.46 12.74
N GLU A 179 -11.94 2.37 13.70
CA GLU A 179 -11.62 2.49 15.13
C GLU A 179 -10.53 1.48 15.58
N TRP A 180 -10.56 0.23 15.10
CA TRP A 180 -9.54 -0.75 15.47
C TRP A 180 -8.14 -0.33 15.00
N THR A 181 -8.04 0.17 13.77
CA THR A 181 -6.77 0.68 13.24
C THR A 181 -6.34 1.95 13.96
N ASP A 182 -7.26 2.83 14.37
CA ASP A 182 -6.91 4.06 15.11
C ASP A 182 -6.18 3.68 16.41
N HIS A 183 -6.68 2.67 17.14
CA HIS A 183 -6.02 2.16 18.33
C HIS A 183 -4.64 1.54 18.05
N LEU A 184 -4.43 0.98 16.86
CA LEU A 184 -3.14 0.40 16.45
C LEU A 184 -2.14 1.51 16.09
N PHE A 185 -2.54 2.50 15.28
CA PHE A 185 -1.68 3.56 14.79
C PHE A 185 -1.36 4.59 15.88
N PHE A 186 -2.34 4.99 16.69
CA PHE A 186 -2.15 6.04 17.71
C PHE A 186 -1.36 5.59 18.94
N LYS A 187 -1.08 4.29 19.06
CA LYS A 187 -0.09 3.80 20.03
C LYS A 187 1.34 4.11 19.62
N GLU A 188 1.59 4.25 18.31
CA GLU A 188 2.92 4.39 17.74
C GLU A 188 3.24 5.83 17.32
N ALA A 189 2.23 6.68 17.11
CA ALA A 189 2.38 8.09 16.75
C ALA A 189 1.22 8.97 17.26
N ASP A 190 1.44 10.28 17.33
CA ASP A 190 0.40 11.23 17.74
C ASP A 190 -0.72 11.27 16.69
N GLN A 191 -1.98 11.29 17.14
CA GLN A 191 -3.14 11.36 16.24
C GLN A 191 -3.07 12.58 15.29
N ASN A 192 -2.50 13.70 15.74
CA ASN A 192 -2.38 14.91 14.93
C ASN A 192 -1.37 14.76 13.79
N ASP A 193 -0.46 13.79 13.86
CA ASP A 193 0.49 13.49 12.80
C ASP A 193 -0.14 12.65 11.67
N PHE A 194 -1.45 12.36 11.74
CA PHE A 194 -2.25 11.75 10.67
C PHE A 194 -3.35 12.67 10.14
N VAL A 195 -3.18 13.97 10.33
CA VAL A 195 -4.10 14.99 9.82
C VAL A 195 -3.35 15.77 8.76
N ARG A 196 -3.84 15.74 7.51
CA ARG A 196 -3.29 16.61 6.46
C ARG A 196 -3.34 18.06 6.96
N PRO A 197 -2.22 18.80 6.95
CA PRO A 197 -2.26 20.22 7.20
C PRO A 197 -3.28 20.82 6.23
N ALA A 198 -4.23 21.61 6.73
CA ALA A 198 -5.10 22.36 5.84
C ALA A 198 -4.19 23.17 4.91
N THR A 199 -4.30 22.94 3.60
CA THR A 199 -3.66 23.83 2.64
C THR A 199 -4.32 25.19 2.85
N GLU A 200 -3.64 26.12 3.51
CA GLU A 200 -4.03 27.52 3.51
C GLU A 200 -3.84 28.02 2.07
N VAL A 201 -4.81 27.71 1.21
CA VAL A 201 -4.92 28.35 -0.10
C VAL A 201 -5.19 29.81 0.23
N SER A 202 -4.22 30.67 -0.08
CA SER A 202 -4.39 32.09 0.17
C SER A 202 -5.65 32.57 -0.57
N GLU A 203 -6.33 33.59 -0.04
CA GLU A 203 -7.50 34.16 -0.72
C GLU A 203 -7.20 34.55 -2.17
N ASN A 204 -5.97 34.96 -2.47
CA ASN A 204 -5.51 35.23 -3.83
C ASN A 204 -5.45 33.97 -4.71
N GLU A 205 -4.96 32.85 -4.19
CA GLU A 205 -4.91 31.59 -4.94
C GLU A 205 -6.31 30.99 -5.16
N LYS A 206 -7.21 31.10 -4.15
CA LYS A 206 -8.63 30.74 -4.32
C LYS A 206 -9.28 31.56 -5.42
N GLN A 207 -9.07 32.88 -5.40
CA GLN A 207 -9.59 33.80 -6.43
C GLN A 207 -9.07 33.43 -7.83
N LEU A 208 -7.78 33.10 -7.95
CA LEU A 208 -7.18 32.67 -9.22
C LEU A 208 -7.75 31.32 -9.71
N MET A 209 -7.91 30.33 -8.82
CA MET A 209 -8.54 29.04 -9.15
C MET A 209 -9.99 29.23 -9.60
N ILE A 210 -10.76 30.04 -8.88
CA ILE A 210 -12.15 30.37 -9.24
C ILE A 210 -12.22 31.08 -10.59
N ALA A 211 -11.33 32.04 -10.86
CA ALA A 211 -11.27 32.76 -12.13
C ALA A 211 -10.96 31.81 -13.30
N GLU A 212 -10.04 30.88 -13.12
CA GLU A 212 -9.67 29.89 -14.13
C GLU A 212 -10.79 28.87 -14.38
N LEU A 213 -11.45 28.37 -13.32
CA LEU A 213 -12.60 27.48 -13.44
C LEU A 213 -13.76 28.14 -14.19
N LYS A 214 -14.06 29.42 -13.90
CA LYS A 214 -15.05 30.21 -14.64
C LYS A 214 -14.66 30.38 -16.12
N ARG A 215 -13.37 30.51 -16.43
CA ARG A 215 -12.87 30.60 -17.81
C ARG A 215 -13.03 29.27 -18.57
N MET A 216 -12.70 28.16 -17.91
CA MET A 216 -12.78 26.83 -18.52
C MET A 216 -14.22 26.32 -18.67
N ASN A 217 -15.14 26.82 -17.84
CA ASN A 217 -16.57 26.49 -17.85
C ASN A 217 -16.86 24.97 -17.94
N PRO A 218 -16.34 24.17 -17.00
CA PRO A 218 -16.63 22.74 -16.97
C PRO A 218 -18.13 22.49 -16.70
N PRO A 219 -18.68 21.35 -17.15
CA PRO A 219 -20.12 21.05 -17.01
C PRO A 219 -20.63 21.02 -15.56
N ASN A 220 -19.75 20.91 -14.56
CA ASN A 220 -20.08 20.89 -13.13
C ASN A 220 -19.59 22.15 -12.38
N LEU A 221 -19.35 23.26 -13.08
CA LEU A 221 -18.76 24.47 -12.51
C LEU A 221 -19.44 24.94 -11.21
N ASP A 222 -20.77 24.99 -11.18
CA ASP A 222 -21.52 25.49 -10.02
C ASP A 222 -21.35 24.62 -8.76
N ALA A 223 -21.18 23.30 -8.92
CA ALA A 223 -20.89 22.40 -7.82
C ALA A 223 -19.47 22.60 -7.30
N ILE A 224 -18.50 22.74 -8.22
CA ILE A 224 -17.08 22.95 -7.89
C ILE A 224 -16.88 24.30 -7.17
N LEU A 225 -17.58 25.35 -7.61
CA LEU A 225 -17.48 26.68 -6.98
C LEU A 225 -18.01 26.67 -5.54
N LYS A 226 -19.05 25.89 -5.26
CA LYS A 226 -19.65 25.78 -3.92
C LYS A 226 -18.73 25.09 -2.90
N ASP A 227 -17.84 24.22 -3.37
CA ASP A 227 -16.83 23.55 -2.53
C ASP A 227 -15.58 24.43 -2.29
N LEU A 228 -15.47 25.56 -3.00
CA LEU A 228 -14.33 26.51 -2.92
C LEU A 228 -14.65 27.81 -2.16
N GLU A 229 -15.93 28.08 -1.86
CA GLU A 229 -16.41 29.18 -0.98
C GLU A 229 -16.30 28.81 0.50
#